data_AF-A0A5E4IQZ9-F1
#
_entry.id   AF-A0A5E4IQZ9-F1
#
_cell.length_a   1.000
_cell.length_b   1.000
_cell.length_c   1.000
_cell.angle_alpha   90.00
_cell.angle_beta   90.00
_cell.angle_gamma   90.00
#
_symmetry.space_group_name_H-M   'P 1'
#
loop_
_entity.id
_entity.type
_entity.pdbx_description
1 polymer ?
#
loop_
_entity_poly.entity_id
_entity_poly.type
_entity_poly.pdbx_seq_one_letter_code
_entity_poly.pdbx_strand_id
1 'polypeptide(L)'
;MRRMRAFILTTEALLSVIAAAWLLSMSHPYDATGLSYRDVYRHQLAQDFAEVSVRSAETREALCMFAAGGNEKELKGYYAELLSRLGGYCLRVGAGTETMDVGCSEGRAFQVTASRALLCGEEFIDVRFTLSFAA
;
A
#
# COMPACT_ATOMS: atom_id res chain seq x y z
N MET A 1 32.20 11.37 -52.71
CA MET A 1 31.85 11.56 -51.29
C MET A 1 30.36 11.83 -51.02
N ARG A 2 29.62 12.60 -51.85
CA ARG A 2 28.18 12.90 -51.64
C ARG A 2 27.25 11.66 -51.64
N ARG A 3 27.51 10.68 -52.51
CA ARG A 3 26.73 9.43 -52.60
C ARG A 3 26.90 8.51 -51.38
N MET A 4 28.08 8.52 -50.76
CA MET A 4 28.38 7.71 -49.57
C MET A 4 27.63 8.23 -48.33
N ARG A 5 27.52 9.55 -48.18
CA ARG A 5 26.73 10.18 -47.11
C ARG A 5 25.23 9.92 -47.24
N ALA A 6 24.69 9.98 -48.47
CA ALA A 6 23.29 9.67 -48.70
C ALA A 6 22.96 8.21 -48.37
N PHE A 7 23.86 7.28 -48.72
CA PHE A 7 23.69 5.85 -48.39
C PHE A 7 23.72 5.62 -46.87
N ILE A 8 24.66 6.24 -46.16
CA ILE A 8 24.77 6.15 -44.70
C ILE A 8 23.50 6.69 -44.02
N LEU A 9 22.99 7.84 -44.45
CA LEU A 9 21.76 8.43 -43.91
C LEU A 9 20.53 7.56 -44.17
N THR A 10 20.44 6.92 -45.34
CA THR A 10 19.34 5.98 -45.63
C THR A 10 19.44 4.69 -44.82
N THR A 11 20.64 4.19 -44.55
CA THR A 11 20.83 3.01 -43.69
C THR A 11 20.55 3.32 -42.22
N GLU A 12 20.90 4.50 -41.72
CA GLU A 12 20.55 4.94 -40.35
C GLU A 12 19.03 5.09 -40.18
N ALA A 13 18.35 5.66 -41.19
CA ALA A 13 16.89 5.76 -41.19
C ALA A 13 16.24 4.37 -41.23
N LEU A 14 16.77 3.44 -42.02
CA LEU A 14 16.24 2.07 -42.09
C LEU A 14 16.47 1.31 -40.77
N LEU A 15 17.65 1.45 -40.16
CA LEU A 15 17.98 0.81 -38.88
C LEU A 15 17.15 1.37 -37.72
N SER A 16 16.86 2.67 -37.71
CA SER A 16 15.99 3.27 -36.69
C SER A 16 14.53 2.82 -36.85
N VAL A 17 14.03 2.66 -38.08
CA VAL A 17 12.70 2.08 -38.33
C VAL A 17 12.65 0.60 -37.93
N ILE A 18 13.70 -0.18 -38.22
CA ILE A 18 13.78 -1.59 -37.81
C ILE A 18 13.86 -1.71 -36.29
N ALA A 19 14.64 -0.86 -35.61
CA ALA A 19 14.72 -0.82 -34.15
C ALA A 19 13.38 -0.43 -33.50
N ALA A 20 12.68 0.57 -34.06
CA ALA A 20 11.34 0.94 -33.60
C ALA A 20 10.32 -0.19 -33.84
N ALA A 21 10.36 -0.84 -35.01
CA ALA A 21 9.53 -2.00 -35.29
C ALA A 21 9.86 -3.16 -34.35
N TRP A 22 11.13 -3.39 -34.01
CA TRP A 22 11.55 -4.38 -33.02
C TRP A 22 11.06 -4.07 -31.61
N LEU A 23 11.15 -2.81 -31.17
CA LEU A 23 10.62 -2.36 -29.87
C LEU A 23 9.10 -2.50 -29.80
N LEU A 24 8.39 -2.31 -30.92
CA LEU A 24 6.94 -2.45 -31.01
C LEU A 24 6.50 -3.91 -31.23
N SER A 25 7.34 -4.76 -31.85
CA SER A 25 7.08 -6.18 -32.06
C SER A 25 7.55 -7.06 -30.90
N MET A 26 8.38 -6.52 -30.01
CA MET A 26 8.47 -7.01 -28.64
C MET A 26 7.11 -6.73 -27.99
N SER A 27 6.19 -7.68 -28.22
CA SER A 27 5.13 -8.00 -27.28
C SER A 27 5.73 -7.81 -25.90
N HIS A 28 5.28 -6.76 -25.22
CA HIS A 28 5.75 -6.52 -23.88
C HIS A 28 5.55 -7.82 -23.11
N PRO A 29 6.54 -8.29 -22.32
CA PRO A 29 6.28 -9.25 -21.29
C PRO A 29 5.55 -8.53 -20.15
N TYR A 30 4.50 -7.77 -20.46
CA TYR A 30 3.37 -7.69 -19.57
C TYR A 30 2.63 -9.00 -19.78
N ASP A 31 3.24 -10.04 -19.21
CA ASP A 31 2.51 -11.15 -18.65
C ASP A 31 1.25 -10.57 -18.01
N ALA A 32 0.12 -10.75 -18.69
CA ALA A 32 -1.21 -10.43 -18.19
C ALA A 32 -1.61 -11.46 -17.10
N THR A 33 -0.65 -11.89 -16.28
CA THR A 33 -0.83 -12.81 -15.18
C THR A 33 -0.56 -12.06 -13.88
N GLY A 34 -1.64 -11.67 -13.20
CA GLY A 34 -1.64 -11.75 -11.73
C GLY A 34 -1.88 -10.46 -10.94
N LEU A 35 -1.94 -9.27 -11.53
CA LEU A 35 -2.43 -8.10 -10.80
C LEU A 35 -3.95 -8.07 -10.84
N SER A 36 -4.58 -8.73 -9.87
CA SER A 36 -6.00 -8.52 -9.62
C SER A 36 -6.19 -7.08 -9.14
N TYR A 37 -7.02 -6.30 -9.84
CA TYR A 37 -7.41 -4.96 -9.39
C TYR A 37 -7.94 -4.97 -7.95
N ARG A 38 -8.54 -6.09 -7.54
CA ARG A 38 -8.97 -6.35 -6.17
C ARG A 38 -7.81 -6.34 -5.17
N ASP A 39 -6.67 -6.92 -5.52
CA ASP A 39 -5.52 -6.99 -4.61
C ASP A 39 -4.81 -5.64 -4.52
N VAL A 40 -4.66 -4.93 -5.64
CA VAL A 40 -4.18 -3.53 -5.65
C VAL A 40 -5.07 -2.64 -4.78
N TYR A 41 -6.39 -2.76 -4.91
CA TYR A 41 -7.34 -2.01 -4.11
C TYR A 41 -7.22 -2.29 -2.61
N ARG A 42 -7.02 -3.57 -2.22
CA ARG A 42 -6.82 -3.94 -0.81
C ARG A 42 -5.53 -3.33 -0.23
N HIS A 43 -4.45 -3.31 -1.02
CA HIS A 43 -3.21 -2.63 -0.65
C HIS A 43 -3.40 -1.12 -0.50
N GLN A 44 -4.10 -0.49 -1.45
CA GLN A 44 -4.38 0.94 -1.39
C GLN A 44 -5.25 1.29 -0.16
N LEU A 45 -6.30 0.52 0.10
CA LEU A 45 -7.16 0.71 1.27
C LEU A 45 -6.36 0.67 2.58
N ALA A 46 -5.44 -0.30 2.74
CA ALA A 46 -4.60 -0.38 3.93
C ALA A 46 -3.64 0.82 4.06
N GLN A 47 -3.08 1.29 2.94
CA GLN A 47 -2.21 2.47 2.92
C GLN A 47 -2.98 3.75 3.29
N ASP A 48 -4.16 3.94 2.71
CA ASP A 48 -5.03 5.09 2.98
C ASP A 48 -5.51 5.07 4.44
N PHE A 49 -5.87 3.90 4.96
CA PHE A 49 -6.25 3.73 6.36
C PHE A 49 -5.11 4.11 7.31
N ALA A 50 -3.89 3.64 7.04
CA ALA A 50 -2.72 3.96 7.84
C ALA A 50 -2.38 5.47 7.77
N GLU A 51 -2.46 6.07 6.58
CA GLU A 51 -2.21 7.50 6.39
C GLU A 51 -3.21 8.36 7.15
N VAL A 52 -4.52 8.08 7.02
CA VAL A 52 -5.58 8.83 7.71
C VAL A 52 -5.45 8.68 9.23
N SER A 53 -5.17 7.47 9.71
CA SER A 53 -4.98 7.21 11.14
C SER A 53 -3.81 7.99 11.74
N VAL A 54 -2.68 8.07 11.03
CA VAL A 54 -1.48 8.79 11.51
C VAL A 54 -1.59 10.31 11.36
N ARG A 55 -2.34 10.79 10.36
CA ARG A 55 -2.53 12.24 10.13
C ARG A 55 -3.57 12.88 11.06
N SER A 56 -4.56 12.12 11.52
CA SER A 56 -5.53 12.60 12.49
C SER A 56 -4.83 12.92 13.81
N ALA A 57 -4.98 14.16 14.31
CA ALA A 57 -4.32 14.58 15.54
C ALA A 57 -4.75 13.73 16.75
N GLU A 58 -6.06 13.49 16.86
CA GLU A 58 -6.67 12.69 17.93
C GLU A 58 -6.21 11.23 17.87
N THR A 59 -6.27 10.62 16.69
CA THR A 59 -5.85 9.23 16.50
C THR A 59 -4.35 9.06 16.71
N ARG A 60 -3.54 10.03 16.26
CA ARG A 60 -2.09 10.05 16.51
C ARG A 60 -1.77 10.10 18.00
N GLU A 61 -2.40 10.97 18.76
CA GLU A 61 -2.18 11.05 20.21
C GLU A 61 -2.54 9.74 20.90
N ALA A 62 -3.69 9.17 20.56
CA ALA A 62 -4.10 7.88 21.06
C ALA A 62 -3.11 6.76 20.70
N LEU A 63 -2.58 6.75 19.47
CA LEU A 63 -1.57 5.78 19.03
C LEU A 63 -0.25 5.92 19.79
N CYS A 64 0.18 7.14 20.09
CA CYS A 64 1.35 7.38 20.92
C CYS A 64 1.14 6.89 22.37
N MET A 65 -0.04 7.17 22.94
CA MET A 65 -0.40 6.67 24.27
C MET A 65 -0.45 5.15 24.31
N PHE A 66 -1.04 4.53 23.28
CA PHE A 66 -1.09 3.07 23.14
C PHE A 66 0.30 2.46 23.03
N ALA A 67 1.19 3.03 22.20
CA ALA A 67 2.56 2.56 22.05
C ALA A 67 3.38 2.62 23.36
N ALA A 68 3.02 3.54 24.26
CA ALA A 68 3.62 3.67 25.59
C ALA A 68 3.01 2.73 26.65
N GLY A 69 2.17 1.75 26.26
CA GLY A 69 1.47 0.85 27.18
C GLY A 69 0.23 1.45 27.82
N GLY A 70 -0.30 2.53 27.24
CA GLY A 70 -1.53 3.19 27.67
C GLY A 70 -2.79 2.38 27.35
N ASN A 71 -3.94 2.90 27.80
CA ASN A 71 -5.23 2.22 27.64
C ASN A 71 -5.70 2.19 26.16
N GLU A 72 -5.88 0.99 25.63
CA GLU A 72 -6.36 0.74 24.26
C GLU A 72 -7.87 1.01 24.05
N LYS A 73 -8.66 1.24 25.10
CA LYS A 73 -10.14 1.27 25.03
C LYS A 73 -10.68 2.32 24.06
N GLU A 74 -10.08 3.51 24.04
CA GLU A 74 -10.51 4.62 23.17
C GLU A 74 -10.24 4.31 21.70
N LEU A 75 -9.02 3.84 21.41
CA LEU A 75 -8.57 3.40 20.09
C LEU A 75 -9.42 2.22 19.56
N LYS A 76 -9.68 1.22 20.41
CA LYS A 76 -10.58 0.10 20.10
C LYS A 76 -11.99 0.58 19.81
N GLY A 77 -12.53 1.51 20.61
CA GLY A 77 -13.87 2.06 20.43
C GLY A 77 -14.00 2.80 19.09
N TYR A 78 -13.05 3.69 18.80
CA TYR A 78 -13.00 4.42 17.55
C TYR A 78 -12.95 3.49 16.34
N TYR A 79 -12.03 2.51 16.33
CA TYR A 79 -11.93 1.59 15.21
C TYR A 79 -13.11 0.63 15.12
N ALA A 80 -13.69 0.20 16.24
CA ALA A 80 -14.88 -0.65 16.21
C ALA A 80 -16.06 0.09 15.54
N GLU A 81 -16.26 1.36 15.88
CA GLU A 81 -17.28 2.19 15.24
C GLU A 81 -16.98 2.39 13.75
N LEU A 82 -15.73 2.71 13.39
CA LEU A 82 -15.34 2.89 12.00
C LEU A 82 -15.58 1.62 11.17
N LEU A 83 -15.13 0.46 11.66
CA LEU A 83 -15.31 -0.81 10.97
C LEU A 83 -16.78 -1.21 10.86
N SER A 84 -17.61 -0.90 11.88
CA SER A 84 -19.06 -1.16 11.82
C SER A 84 -19.75 -0.47 10.62
N ARG A 85 -19.19 0.64 10.13
CA ARG A 85 -19.70 1.39 8.97
C ARG A 85 -19.13 0.90 7.64
N LEU A 86 -17.90 0.36 7.66
CA LEU A 86 -17.19 -0.07 6.46
C LEU A 86 -17.51 -1.52 6.07
N GLY A 87 -17.84 -2.39 7.03
CA GLY A 87 -18.20 -3.79 6.80
C GLY A 87 -17.44 -4.76 7.72
N GLY A 88 -17.56 -6.08 7.44
CA GLY A 88 -16.90 -7.16 8.18
C GLY A 88 -15.39 -7.23 7.97
N TYR A 89 -14.66 -6.22 8.45
CA TYR A 89 -13.20 -6.21 8.46
C TYR A 89 -12.68 -6.50 9.87
N CYS A 90 -11.56 -7.20 9.92
CA CYS A 90 -10.78 -7.38 11.13
C CYS A 90 -9.52 -6.53 11.04
N LEU A 91 -9.36 -5.59 11.97
CA LEU A 91 -8.18 -4.74 12.06
C LEU A 91 -7.29 -5.23 13.19
N ARG A 92 -6.00 -5.37 12.90
CA ARG A 92 -4.95 -5.47 13.90
C ARG A 92 -4.07 -4.24 13.83
N VAL A 93 -3.86 -3.59 14.97
CA VAL A 93 -2.95 -2.45 15.10
C VAL A 93 -1.80 -2.85 16.01
N GLY A 94 -0.58 -2.68 15.53
CA GLY A 94 0.64 -2.82 16.33
C GLY A 94 1.36 -1.48 16.44
N ALA A 95 1.77 -1.09 17.64
CA ALA A 95 2.55 0.13 17.86
C ALA A 95 3.59 -0.15 18.96
N GLY A 96 4.88 -0.06 18.62
CA GLY A 96 5.94 -0.49 19.53
C GLY A 96 5.84 -1.98 19.86
N THR A 97 5.73 -2.32 21.14
CA THR A 97 5.50 -3.70 21.61
C THR A 97 4.03 -4.07 21.73
N GLU A 98 3.14 -3.09 21.66
CA GLU A 98 1.72 -3.29 21.90
C GLU A 98 0.98 -3.71 20.63
N THR A 99 0.00 -4.60 20.79
CA THR A 99 -0.85 -5.05 19.70
C THR A 99 -2.30 -5.15 20.15
N MET A 100 -3.22 -4.69 19.31
CA MET A 100 -4.65 -4.79 19.55
C MET A 100 -5.40 -5.28 18.32
N ASP A 101 -6.48 -6.04 18.55
CA ASP A 101 -7.36 -6.58 17.53
C ASP A 101 -8.78 -5.97 17.68
N VAL A 102 -9.42 -5.64 16.55
CA VAL A 102 -10.74 -5.01 16.47
C VAL A 102 -11.56 -5.67 15.36
N GLY A 103 -12.81 -6.04 15.63
CA GLY A 103 -13.74 -6.54 14.59
C GLY A 103 -13.45 -7.95 14.06
N CYS A 104 -12.73 -8.79 14.81
CA CYS A 104 -12.20 -10.06 14.30
C CYS A 104 -13.09 -11.30 14.49
N SER A 105 -14.41 -11.15 14.53
CA SER A 105 -15.36 -12.25 14.76
C SER A 105 -15.49 -13.22 13.58
N GLU A 106 -15.26 -12.77 12.35
CA GLU A 106 -15.49 -13.54 11.11
C GLU A 106 -14.22 -14.21 10.53
N GLY A 107 -13.11 -14.21 11.29
CA GLY A 107 -11.84 -14.82 10.86
C GLY A 107 -10.96 -13.90 10.01
N ARG A 108 -9.88 -14.45 9.44
CA ARG A 108 -8.83 -13.71 8.71
C ARG A 108 -8.37 -14.45 7.46
N ALA A 109 -9.15 -14.41 6.39
CA ALA A 109 -8.85 -15.17 5.18
C ALA A 109 -7.71 -14.53 4.36
N PHE A 110 -7.75 -13.20 4.20
CA PHE A 110 -6.72 -12.44 3.49
C PHE A 110 -6.27 -11.27 4.36
N GLN A 111 -4.98 -10.97 4.39
CA GLN A 111 -4.41 -9.92 5.25
C GLN A 111 -3.51 -9.00 4.44
N VAL A 112 -3.65 -7.70 4.69
CA VAL A 112 -2.81 -6.67 4.10
C VAL A 112 -2.29 -5.79 5.22
N THR A 113 -0.97 -5.57 5.22
CA THR A 113 -0.31 -4.71 6.20
C THR A 113 0.17 -3.43 5.55
N ALA A 114 -0.06 -2.31 6.22
CA ALA A 114 0.56 -1.02 5.94
C ALA A 114 1.21 -0.49 7.22
N SER A 115 2.34 0.20 7.09
CA SER A 115 3.05 0.79 8.21
C SER A 115 3.32 2.28 8.01
N ARG A 116 3.38 3.02 9.10
CA ARG A 116 3.72 4.45 9.14
C ARG A 116 4.57 4.71 10.37
N ALA A 117 5.57 5.57 10.21
CA ALA A 117 6.31 6.11 11.34
C ALA A 117 5.49 7.23 12.00
N LEU A 118 5.40 7.19 13.33
CA LEU A 118 4.73 8.18 14.16
C LEU A 118 5.77 8.86 15.04
N LEU A 119 5.77 10.19 15.08
CA LEU A 119 6.60 10.94 16.03
C LEU A 119 5.81 11.15 17.34
N CYS A 120 6.27 10.53 18.41
CA CYS A 120 5.68 10.59 19.75
C CYS A 120 6.65 11.30 20.70
N GLY A 121 6.44 12.61 20.90
CA GLY A 121 7.44 13.44 21.57
C GLY A 121 8.70 13.56 20.71
N GLU A 122 9.80 12.96 21.17
CA GLU A 122 11.10 12.96 20.47
C GLU A 122 11.41 11.61 19.78
N GLU A 123 10.60 10.58 20.00
CA GLU A 123 10.86 9.23 19.49
C GLU A 123 9.99 8.87 18.29
N PHE A 124 10.58 8.16 17.32
CA PHE A 124 9.85 7.59 16.20
C PHE A 124 9.41 6.16 16.50
N ILE A 125 8.12 5.91 16.35
CA ILE A 125 7.49 4.61 16.58
C ILE A 125 6.92 4.10 15.26
N ASP A 126 7.22 2.84 14.91
CA ASP A 126 6.58 2.16 13.78
C ASP A 126 5.18 1.68 14.19
N VAL A 127 4.16 2.17 13.50
CA VAL A 127 2.77 1.74 13.68
C VAL A 127 2.36 0.91 12.47
N ARG A 128 1.86 -0.30 12.72
CA ARG A 128 1.43 -1.27 11.70
C ARG A 128 -0.07 -1.50 11.78
N PHE A 129 -0.73 -1.39 10.64
CA PHE A 129 -2.15 -1.68 10.47
C PHE A 129 -2.28 -2.88 9.57
N THR A 130 -2.83 -3.98 10.09
CA THR A 130 -3.14 -5.19 9.32
C THR A 130 -4.65 -5.29 9.16
N LEU A 131 -5.14 -5.04 7.94
CA LEU A 131 -6.54 -5.25 7.58
C LEU A 131 -6.71 -6.68 7.09
N SER A 132 -7.62 -7.40 7.74
CA SER A 132 -8.04 -8.74 7.34
C SER A 132 -9.46 -8.71 6.80
N PHE A 133 -9.67 -9.43 5.70
CA PHE A 133 -10.93 -9.52 4.99
C PHE A 133 -11.62 -10.84 5.35
N ALA A 134 -12.94 -10.81 5.53
CA ALA A 134 -13.75 -12.02 5.66
C ALA A 134 -13.58 -12.95 4.45
N ALA A 135 -13.73 -14.26 4.69
CA ALA A 135 -13.60 -15.32 3.70
C ALA A 135 -14.75 -15.31 2.69
#